data_AF-A0A7S2P3B7-F1
#
_entry.id   AF-A0A7S2P3B7-F1
#
_cell.length_a   1.000
_cell.length_b   1.000
_cell.length_c   1.000
_cell.angle_alpha   90.00
_cell.angle_beta   90.00
_cell.angle_gamma   90.00
#
_symmetry.space_group_name_H-M   'P 1'
#
loop_
_entity.id
_entity.type
_entity.pdbx_description
1 polymer ?
#
loop_
_entity_poly.entity_id
_entity_poly.type
_entity_poly.pdbx_seq_one_letter_code
_entity_poly.pdbx_strand_id
1 'polypeptide(L)'
;PGQSACGAPQGLRAAAPVGSEASGSTCSAAEGASSTASCASSAQPLRSGSFPERLAPLDLAATSYRAGDFDFGPEGTFGKTHSFEWSLRSDKLGFAAKRFLAQTSGGEAAIRGRLSQVQGMTLPEEELKELGIVHDAMHFAFSYPVVTAQDLRVTEKDVKVPDIAFLVFGGYMYFDADMALQDIRAVMPSEDGPLRFGPPRRWRPEWTGAFPAERWHRVTIPALRDLGVRHFAWLVPGEAVPGEEDQLSKHGGFAYIFHEPAETGVLQETLDVYFEVVDSSQIGSEDAASLPQGKACPKCSRALDWSDCSEGDYASGWDCENFAVCGRAWTRACPHRWFCPACSFDLCGECHSAL
;
A
#
# COMPACT_ATOMS: atom_id res chain seq x y z
N PRO A 1 -32.46 8.69 -47.75
CA PRO A 1 -33.85 9.20 -47.73
C PRO A 1 -34.85 8.09 -48.10
N GLY A 2 -35.48 7.48 -47.08
CA GLY A 2 -36.46 6.40 -47.25
C GLY A 2 -35.86 5.02 -47.64
N GLN A 3 -36.51 3.89 -47.35
CA GLN A 3 -37.63 3.63 -46.41
C GLN A 3 -37.44 2.30 -45.67
N SER A 4 -38.14 2.17 -44.54
CA SER A 4 -38.16 1.00 -43.64
C SER A 4 -39.05 -0.15 -44.15
N ALA A 5 -38.75 -1.39 -43.74
CA ALA A 5 -39.72 -2.48 -43.64
C ALA A 5 -39.29 -3.50 -42.57
N CYS A 6 -40.23 -3.96 -41.73
CA CYS A 6 -40.02 -5.00 -40.70
C CYS A 6 -40.71 -6.32 -41.10
N GLY A 7 -40.29 -7.47 -40.55
CA GLY A 7 -41.02 -8.73 -40.75
C GLY A 7 -40.52 -9.94 -39.95
N ALA A 8 -41.32 -10.41 -39.00
CA ALA A 8 -41.18 -11.66 -38.21
C ALA A 8 -42.51 -11.92 -37.44
N PRO A 9 -42.73 -13.09 -36.79
CA PRO A 9 -42.50 -14.46 -37.25
C PRO A 9 -43.72 -15.42 -37.02
N GLN A 10 -43.82 -16.53 -37.77
CA GLN A 10 -44.73 -17.69 -37.51
C GLN A 10 -44.11 -18.97 -38.14
N GLY A 11 -44.33 -20.22 -37.69
CA GLY A 11 -44.98 -20.72 -36.46
C GLY A 11 -45.19 -22.26 -36.44
N LEU A 12 -45.11 -22.88 -35.25
CA LEU A 12 -45.79 -24.12 -34.76
C LEU A 12 -45.88 -25.43 -35.61
N ARG A 13 -45.20 -26.50 -35.12
CA ARG A 13 -45.71 -27.86 -34.70
C ARG A 13 -44.54 -28.87 -34.64
N ALA A 14 -44.32 -29.79 -33.68
CA ALA A 14 -45.07 -30.45 -32.58
C ALA A 14 -45.38 -31.95 -32.85
N ALA A 15 -44.74 -32.86 -32.09
CA ALA A 15 -45.10 -34.28 -31.93
C ALA A 15 -44.45 -34.87 -30.65
N ALA A 16 -45.14 -35.81 -29.99
CA ALA A 16 -44.66 -36.64 -28.87
C ALA A 16 -45.29 -38.04 -28.96
N PRO A 17 -44.70 -39.07 -28.34
CA PRO A 17 -45.30 -39.71 -27.14
C PRO A 17 -44.21 -40.07 -26.07
N VAL A 18 -44.44 -40.33 -24.78
CA VAL A 18 -45.46 -41.09 -24.00
C VAL A 18 -45.35 -42.62 -24.19
N GLY A 19 -45.14 -43.50 -23.19
CA GLY A 19 -44.80 -43.36 -21.75
C GLY A 19 -43.49 -44.14 -21.43
N SER A 20 -43.34 -45.12 -20.51
CA SER A 20 -44.01 -45.60 -19.27
C SER A 20 -43.30 -46.92 -18.83
N GLU A 21 -43.15 -47.37 -17.57
CA GLU A 21 -43.45 -46.76 -16.24
C GLU A 21 -42.78 -47.54 -15.06
N ALA A 22 -42.41 -46.80 -14.00
CA ALA A 22 -42.47 -47.16 -12.56
C ALA A 22 -41.54 -48.21 -11.88
N SER A 23 -41.53 -48.11 -10.53
CA SER A 23 -40.80 -48.88 -9.50
C SER A 23 -39.30 -48.53 -9.30
N GLY A 24 -38.80 -48.19 -8.11
CA GLY A 24 -39.47 -47.82 -6.85
C GLY A 24 -38.66 -48.17 -5.58
N SER A 25 -38.20 -47.17 -4.82
CA SER A 25 -37.77 -47.32 -3.41
C SER A 25 -37.63 -45.96 -2.71
N THR A 26 -38.17 -45.87 -1.49
CA THR A 26 -37.86 -44.84 -0.48
C THR A 26 -36.58 -45.25 0.29
N CYS A 27 -35.85 -44.40 1.00
CA CYS A 27 -36.26 -43.78 2.27
C CYS A 27 -35.54 -42.45 2.60
N SER A 28 -36.24 -41.68 3.41
CA SER A 28 -35.91 -40.45 4.14
C SER A 28 -34.43 -40.11 4.39
N ALA A 29 -34.07 -38.86 4.09
CA ALA A 29 -33.03 -38.11 4.80
C ALA A 29 -33.70 -37.01 5.64
N ALA A 30 -33.22 -36.77 6.86
CA ALA A 30 -33.83 -35.81 7.79
C ALA A 30 -33.29 -34.39 7.60
N GLU A 31 -34.08 -33.39 7.99
CA GLU A 31 -33.71 -31.98 7.95
C GLU A 31 -32.62 -31.67 9.00
N GLY A 32 -31.44 -31.27 8.53
CA GLY A 32 -30.34 -30.78 9.36
C GLY A 32 -30.11 -29.29 9.08
N ALA A 33 -30.11 -28.45 10.13
CA ALA A 33 -30.10 -27.00 9.98
C ALA A 33 -28.83 -26.48 9.28
N SER A 34 -29.02 -25.62 8.26
CA SER A 34 -27.94 -24.96 7.54
C SER A 34 -27.23 -23.95 8.45
N SER A 35 -26.10 -24.35 9.01
CA SER A 35 -25.26 -23.48 9.84
C SER A 35 -24.46 -22.53 8.96
N THR A 36 -25.02 -21.34 8.70
CA THR A 36 -24.34 -20.25 8.00
C THR A 36 -23.20 -19.72 8.85
N ALA A 37 -22.01 -20.31 8.69
CA ALA A 37 -20.77 -19.84 9.29
C ALA A 37 -20.35 -18.50 8.64
N SER A 38 -20.89 -17.40 9.14
CA SER A 38 -20.36 -16.07 8.85
C SER A 38 -18.95 -15.97 9.40
N CYS A 39 -17.96 -16.11 8.52
CA CYS A 39 -16.57 -15.76 8.80
C CYS A 39 -16.44 -14.24 8.94
N ALA A 40 -16.92 -13.70 10.06
CA ALA A 40 -16.60 -12.35 10.47
C ALA A 40 -15.08 -12.26 10.60
N SER A 41 -14.44 -11.47 9.73
CA SER A 41 -13.01 -11.22 9.85
C SER A 41 -12.79 -10.49 11.17
N SER A 42 -12.14 -11.16 12.13
CA SER A 42 -11.89 -10.59 13.45
C SER A 42 -10.79 -9.54 13.31
N ALA A 43 -11.17 -8.32 12.93
CA ALA A 43 -10.31 -7.16 12.92
C ALA A 43 -9.67 -7.03 14.31
N GLN A 44 -8.37 -7.29 14.39
CA GLN A 44 -7.63 -7.01 15.62
C GLN A 44 -7.56 -5.48 15.77
N PRO A 45 -7.77 -4.94 16.99
CA PRO A 45 -7.59 -3.51 17.19
C PRO A 45 -6.17 -3.10 16.78
N LEU A 46 -6.07 -1.97 16.08
CA LEU A 46 -4.79 -1.37 15.73
C LEU A 46 -3.95 -1.22 16.99
N ARG A 47 -2.68 -1.67 16.92
CA ARG A 47 -1.73 -1.47 18.02
C ARG A 47 -1.21 -0.05 17.93
N SER A 48 -1.16 0.67 19.04
CA SER A 48 -0.54 2.00 19.12
C SER A 48 0.88 1.97 18.52
N GLY A 49 1.21 2.92 17.66
CA GLY A 49 2.47 2.95 16.93
C GLY A 49 2.55 1.98 15.73
N SER A 50 1.40 1.55 15.19
CA SER A 50 1.29 0.90 13.87
C SER A 50 0.76 1.88 12.82
N PHE A 51 0.66 1.46 11.56
CA PHE A 51 0.19 2.31 10.47
C PHE A 51 -1.28 2.74 10.69
N PRO A 52 -1.67 4.02 10.46
CA PRO A 52 -0.89 5.12 9.88
C PRO A 52 -0.12 5.99 10.89
N GLU A 53 -0.09 5.66 12.19
CA GLU A 53 0.70 6.41 13.19
C GLU A 53 2.22 6.24 12.99
N ARG A 54 2.64 5.15 12.35
CA ARG A 54 4.04 4.88 11.97
C ARG A 54 4.11 3.91 10.79
N LEU A 55 5.00 4.16 9.83
CA LEU A 55 5.46 3.15 8.88
C LEU A 55 6.58 2.32 9.54
N ALA A 56 6.44 0.99 9.51
CA ALA A 56 7.46 0.10 10.04
C ALA A 56 8.77 0.21 9.23
N PRO A 57 9.95 -0.01 9.85
CA PRO A 57 11.20 -0.06 9.11
C PRO A 57 11.18 -1.15 8.04
N LEU A 58 11.95 -0.96 6.98
CA LEU A 58 12.03 -1.92 5.88
C LEU A 58 13.48 -2.41 5.73
N ASP A 59 13.61 -3.63 5.23
CA ASP A 59 14.90 -4.22 4.85
C ASP A 59 15.07 -4.20 3.33
N LEU A 60 16.31 -4.08 2.87
CA LEU A 60 16.70 -4.02 1.46
C LEU A 60 17.52 -5.24 1.06
N ALA A 61 16.85 -6.37 0.92
CA ALA A 61 17.49 -7.64 0.61
C ALA A 61 17.95 -7.71 -0.86
N ALA A 62 19.25 -7.96 -1.08
CA ALA A 62 19.82 -8.14 -2.41
C ALA A 62 19.20 -9.35 -3.14
N THR A 63 18.89 -9.17 -4.43
CA THR A 63 18.26 -10.20 -5.26
C THR A 63 19.28 -11.09 -6.00
N SER A 64 18.81 -12.21 -6.55
CA SER A 64 19.62 -13.08 -7.41
C SER A 64 19.76 -12.55 -8.85
N TYR A 65 19.01 -11.51 -9.22
CA TYR A 65 18.99 -10.94 -10.57
C TYR A 65 20.26 -10.15 -10.90
N ARG A 66 20.57 -10.01 -12.20
CA ARG A 66 21.75 -9.28 -12.69
C ARG A 66 21.38 -8.29 -13.80
N ALA A 67 22.28 -7.35 -14.09
CA ALA A 67 22.14 -6.36 -15.17
C ALA A 67 21.57 -6.94 -16.48
N GLY A 68 22.20 -8.00 -16.99
CA GLY A 68 21.81 -8.67 -18.24
C GLY A 68 20.57 -9.58 -18.15
N ASP A 69 19.78 -9.52 -17.08
CA ASP A 69 18.44 -10.14 -17.00
C ASP A 69 17.31 -9.18 -17.37
N PHE A 70 17.54 -7.87 -17.26
CA PHE A 70 16.59 -6.81 -17.59
C PHE A 70 16.86 -6.21 -18.97
N ASP A 71 15.79 -5.79 -19.64
CA ASP A 71 15.81 -4.97 -20.85
C ASP A 71 14.94 -3.74 -20.62
N PHE A 72 15.55 -2.55 -20.66
CA PHE A 72 14.90 -1.24 -20.47
C PHE A 72 14.31 -0.66 -21.76
N GLY A 73 14.33 -1.42 -22.86
CA GLY A 73 13.81 -1.05 -24.17
C GLY A 73 14.77 -0.19 -25.01
N PRO A 74 14.43 0.10 -26.28
CA PRO A 74 15.27 0.87 -27.19
C PRO A 74 15.41 2.36 -26.79
N GLU A 75 14.46 2.90 -26.00
CA GLU A 75 14.60 4.21 -25.35
C GLU A 75 15.30 4.12 -23.98
N GLY A 76 15.61 2.92 -23.50
CA GLY A 76 16.36 2.65 -22.26
C GLY A 76 17.85 3.01 -22.30
N THR A 77 18.30 3.74 -23.32
CA THR A 77 19.57 4.48 -23.23
C THR A 77 19.29 5.71 -22.39
N PHE A 78 19.71 5.72 -21.12
CA PHE A 78 19.38 6.78 -20.15
C PHE A 78 19.90 8.17 -20.59
N GLY A 79 19.11 8.86 -21.41
CA GLY A 79 19.51 10.06 -22.11
C GLY A 79 18.34 10.76 -22.80
N LYS A 80 17.83 11.82 -22.17
CA LYS A 80 16.77 12.73 -22.62
C LYS A 80 15.34 12.18 -22.69
N THR A 81 15.15 10.89 -22.97
CA THR A 81 13.85 10.21 -22.76
C THR A 81 14.09 9.08 -21.79
N HIS A 82 13.62 9.20 -20.55
CA HIS A 82 13.78 8.13 -19.55
C HIS A 82 12.76 7.04 -19.85
N SER A 83 13.23 5.83 -20.15
CA SER A 83 12.36 4.66 -20.13
C SER A 83 11.93 4.38 -18.69
N PHE A 84 10.64 4.59 -18.40
CA PHE A 84 10.02 4.26 -17.12
C PHE A 84 9.59 2.80 -17.03
N GLU A 85 9.95 1.95 -18.00
CA GLU A 85 9.62 0.53 -18.01
C GLU A 85 10.88 -0.33 -18.10
N TRP A 86 10.80 -1.51 -17.47
CA TRP A 86 11.74 -2.61 -17.71
C TRP A 86 10.97 -3.87 -18.06
N SER A 87 11.63 -4.79 -18.76
CA SER A 87 11.15 -6.16 -18.97
C SER A 87 12.17 -7.19 -18.49
N LEU A 88 11.66 -8.27 -17.88
CA LEU A 88 12.45 -9.37 -17.33
C LEU A 88 11.96 -10.66 -17.98
N ARG A 89 12.82 -11.33 -18.75
CA ARG A 89 12.43 -12.53 -19.48
C ARG A 89 12.13 -13.69 -18.52
N SER A 90 11.06 -14.44 -18.80
CA SER A 90 10.61 -15.56 -17.96
C SER A 90 11.62 -16.71 -17.87
N ASP A 91 12.62 -16.77 -18.77
CA ASP A 91 13.71 -17.74 -18.71
C ASP A 91 14.88 -17.34 -17.79
N LYS A 92 15.04 -16.06 -17.43
CA LYS A 92 16.09 -15.58 -16.51
C LYS A 92 15.75 -15.78 -15.03
N LEU A 93 14.47 -15.77 -14.67
CA LEU A 93 13.96 -15.95 -13.31
C LEU A 93 14.58 -17.14 -12.55
N GLY A 94 14.87 -16.97 -11.25
CA GLY A 94 15.19 -18.06 -10.34
C GLY A 94 14.04 -19.08 -10.23
N PHE A 95 14.33 -20.32 -9.82
CA PHE A 95 13.33 -21.41 -9.75
C PHE A 95 12.10 -21.05 -8.90
N ALA A 96 12.30 -20.35 -7.78
CA ALA A 96 11.21 -19.87 -6.92
C ALA A 96 10.31 -18.87 -7.66
N ALA A 97 10.88 -17.83 -8.27
CA ALA A 97 10.13 -16.82 -9.02
C ALA A 97 9.44 -17.41 -10.27
N LYS A 98 10.08 -18.37 -10.98
CA LYS A 98 9.42 -19.15 -12.06
C LYS A 98 8.19 -19.89 -11.55
N ARG A 99 8.32 -20.62 -10.44
CA ARG A 99 7.20 -21.38 -9.84
C ARG A 99 6.09 -20.45 -9.33
N PHE A 100 6.44 -19.29 -8.79
CA PHE A 100 5.49 -18.27 -8.36
C PHE A 100 4.67 -17.75 -9.56
N LEU A 101 5.34 -17.26 -10.61
CA LEU A 101 4.66 -16.66 -11.77
C LEU A 101 3.96 -17.67 -12.69
N ALA A 102 4.40 -18.93 -12.70
CA ALA A 102 3.68 -20.01 -13.39
C ALA A 102 2.28 -20.30 -12.79
N GLN A 103 1.93 -19.71 -11.63
CA GLN A 103 0.59 -19.75 -11.04
C GLN A 103 -0.24 -18.48 -11.34
N THR A 104 0.37 -17.41 -11.85
CA THR A 104 -0.28 -16.10 -12.08
C THR A 104 -0.47 -15.78 -13.57
N SER A 105 0.47 -16.17 -14.43
CA SER A 105 0.60 -15.61 -15.78
C SER A 105 0.20 -16.60 -16.88
N GLY A 106 -0.66 -16.17 -17.80
CA GLY A 106 -1.22 -16.95 -18.92
C GLY A 106 -0.24 -17.23 -20.07
N GLY A 107 1.01 -17.58 -19.77
CA GLY A 107 2.03 -17.93 -20.77
C GLY A 107 2.88 -16.76 -21.30
N GLU A 108 2.93 -15.62 -20.59
CA GLU A 108 3.77 -14.48 -21.00
C GLU A 108 5.27 -14.81 -20.98
N ALA A 109 5.96 -14.49 -22.07
CA ALA A 109 7.38 -14.78 -22.27
C ALA A 109 8.33 -13.84 -21.52
N ALA A 110 7.85 -12.66 -21.11
CA ALA A 110 8.57 -11.70 -20.30
C ALA A 110 7.59 -10.92 -19.40
N ILE A 111 8.03 -10.65 -18.19
CA ILE A 111 7.39 -9.74 -17.23
C ILE A 111 7.68 -8.30 -17.66
N ARG A 112 6.83 -7.36 -17.27
CA ARG A 112 7.13 -5.92 -17.30
C ARG A 112 6.90 -5.29 -15.93
N GLY A 113 7.74 -4.33 -15.58
CA GLY A 113 7.58 -3.49 -14.39
C GLY A 113 7.88 -2.03 -14.73
N ARG A 114 7.59 -1.12 -13.79
CA ARG A 114 7.77 0.33 -13.97
C ARG A 114 8.72 0.91 -12.94
N LEU A 115 9.46 1.95 -13.33
CA LEU A 115 10.39 2.70 -12.49
C LEU A 115 9.81 4.06 -12.09
N SER A 116 10.27 4.59 -10.96
CA SER A 116 10.31 6.03 -10.71
C SER A 116 11.25 6.73 -11.71
N GLN A 117 11.26 8.06 -11.68
CA GLN A 117 12.40 8.80 -12.21
C GLN A 117 13.70 8.32 -11.55
N VAL A 118 14.78 8.24 -12.32
CA VAL A 118 16.14 8.01 -11.83
C VAL A 118 16.62 9.27 -11.09
N GLN A 119 17.24 9.08 -9.93
CA GLN A 119 17.70 10.13 -9.04
C GLN A 119 19.13 9.87 -8.59
N GLY A 120 19.92 10.91 -8.32
CA GLY A 120 21.26 10.74 -7.74
C GLY A 120 21.19 10.22 -6.29
N MET A 121 22.23 9.54 -5.82
CA MET A 121 22.28 9.06 -4.43
C MET A 121 22.19 10.23 -3.44
N THR A 122 21.24 10.17 -2.49
CA THR A 122 21.01 11.23 -1.49
C THR A 122 21.32 10.82 -0.06
N LEU A 123 21.36 9.51 0.24
CA LEU A 123 21.75 8.99 1.55
C LEU A 123 23.29 9.05 1.70
N PRO A 124 23.81 9.36 2.91
CA PRO A 124 25.25 9.26 3.21
C PRO A 124 25.86 7.88 2.94
N GLU A 125 27.15 7.82 2.64
CA GLU A 125 27.85 6.57 2.29
C GLU A 125 27.75 5.50 3.38
N GLU A 126 27.77 5.88 4.67
CA GLU A 126 27.63 4.94 5.78
C GLU A 126 26.21 4.32 5.83
N GLU A 127 25.15 5.08 5.54
CA GLU A 127 23.78 4.54 5.40
C GLU A 127 23.68 3.57 4.23
N LEU A 128 24.28 3.93 3.09
CA LEU A 128 24.28 3.07 1.89
C LEU A 128 24.98 1.73 2.18
N LYS A 129 26.05 1.77 2.97
CA LYS A 129 26.83 0.62 3.43
C LYS A 129 26.10 -0.20 4.51
N GLU A 130 25.31 0.40 5.40
CA GLU A 130 24.39 -0.33 6.30
C GLU A 130 23.23 -0.99 5.53
N LEU A 131 22.70 -0.32 4.51
CA LEU A 131 21.78 -0.90 3.51
C LEU A 131 22.48 -1.92 2.59
N GLY A 132 23.81 -2.08 2.70
CA GLY A 132 24.66 -3.03 1.98
C GLY A 132 24.89 -2.74 0.50
N ILE A 133 24.54 -1.54 0.02
CA ILE A 133 24.60 -1.09 -1.37
C ILE A 133 26.06 -0.91 -1.82
N VAL A 134 26.32 -1.10 -3.11
CA VAL A 134 27.69 -1.02 -3.68
C VAL A 134 28.17 0.43 -3.80
N HIS A 135 29.43 0.68 -3.44
CA HIS A 135 30.05 2.03 -3.39
C HIS A 135 30.19 2.74 -4.75
N ASP A 136 29.95 2.06 -5.88
CA ASP A 136 30.00 2.64 -7.24
C ASP A 136 28.62 3.09 -7.76
N ALA A 137 27.54 2.82 -7.01
CA ALA A 137 26.22 3.35 -7.31
C ALA A 137 26.19 4.89 -7.16
N MET A 138 25.91 5.58 -8.27
CA MET A 138 25.77 7.04 -8.33
C MET A 138 24.31 7.48 -8.49
N HIS A 139 23.44 6.57 -8.91
CA HIS A 139 22.02 6.82 -9.13
C HIS A 139 21.15 5.65 -8.64
N PHE A 140 19.87 5.92 -8.38
CA PHE A 140 18.87 4.92 -8.05
C PHE A 140 17.51 5.22 -8.67
N ALA A 141 16.66 4.20 -8.79
CA ALA A 141 15.23 4.32 -9.04
C ALA A 141 14.45 3.31 -8.21
N PHE A 142 13.24 3.66 -7.78
CA PHE A 142 12.31 2.70 -7.19
C PHE A 142 11.59 1.94 -8.32
N SER A 143 11.76 0.63 -8.38
CA SER A 143 10.94 -0.26 -9.19
C SER A 143 9.66 -0.58 -8.44
N TYR A 144 8.52 -0.23 -9.04
CA TYR A 144 7.20 -0.55 -8.50
C TYR A 144 6.86 -2.05 -8.65
N PRO A 145 5.90 -2.56 -7.86
CA PRO A 145 5.33 -3.90 -8.01
C PRO A 145 4.87 -4.24 -9.43
N VAL A 146 5.09 -5.49 -9.81
CA VAL A 146 4.48 -6.13 -10.98
C VAL A 146 3.08 -6.59 -10.59
N VAL A 147 2.10 -5.70 -10.72
CA VAL A 147 0.68 -6.02 -10.50
C VAL A 147 0.23 -7.01 -11.58
N THR A 148 -0.16 -8.22 -11.17
CA THR A 148 -0.73 -9.25 -12.07
C THR A 148 -2.25 -9.29 -11.94
N ALA A 149 -2.94 -10.08 -12.78
CA ALA A 149 -4.40 -10.07 -12.91
C ALA A 149 -5.20 -10.44 -11.63
N GLN A 150 -4.52 -10.79 -10.55
CA GLN A 150 -5.05 -11.08 -9.22
C GLN A 150 -3.85 -11.00 -8.26
N ASP A 151 -3.89 -10.19 -7.19
CA ASP A 151 -2.75 -9.99 -6.27
C ASP A 151 -2.51 -11.24 -5.39
N LEU A 152 -1.86 -12.25 -5.98
CA LEU A 152 -2.28 -13.64 -5.84
C LEU A 152 -1.66 -14.38 -4.64
N ARG A 153 -2.43 -14.47 -3.54
CA ARG A 153 -2.26 -15.49 -2.47
C ARG A 153 -0.84 -15.59 -1.90
N VAL A 154 -0.06 -14.52 -1.99
CA VAL A 154 1.37 -14.52 -1.64
C VAL A 154 1.52 -14.83 -0.16
N THR A 155 2.20 -15.93 0.17
CA THR A 155 2.37 -16.31 1.58
C THR A 155 3.57 -15.62 2.19
N GLU A 156 3.59 -15.52 3.52
CA GLU A 156 4.75 -15.06 4.30
C GLU A 156 6.07 -15.83 4.00
N LYS A 157 5.99 -16.99 3.34
CA LYS A 157 7.15 -17.78 2.94
C LYS A 157 7.68 -17.37 1.57
N ASP A 158 6.80 -16.92 0.67
CA ASP A 158 7.19 -16.51 -0.68
C ASP A 158 7.92 -15.16 -0.64
N VAL A 159 7.43 -14.20 0.14
CA VAL A 159 8.07 -12.87 0.34
C VAL A 159 9.34 -12.89 1.20
N LYS A 160 9.77 -14.07 1.69
CA LYS A 160 11.10 -14.27 2.27
C LYS A 160 12.16 -14.65 1.22
N VAL A 161 11.77 -14.70 -0.06
CA VAL A 161 12.68 -14.82 -1.20
C VAL A 161 12.78 -13.43 -1.86
N PRO A 162 13.95 -12.76 -1.86
CA PRO A 162 14.10 -11.41 -2.40
C PRO A 162 13.62 -11.26 -3.85
N ASP A 163 13.89 -12.23 -4.72
CA ASP A 163 13.41 -12.25 -6.11
C ASP A 163 11.87 -12.15 -6.22
N ILE A 164 11.13 -12.75 -5.29
CA ILE A 164 9.66 -12.67 -5.25
C ILE A 164 9.23 -11.37 -4.58
N ALA A 165 9.87 -10.96 -3.48
CA ALA A 165 9.58 -9.70 -2.81
C ALA A 165 9.77 -8.49 -3.75
N PHE A 166 10.81 -8.49 -4.60
CA PHE A 166 11.03 -7.46 -5.62
C PHE A 166 9.85 -7.33 -6.60
N LEU A 167 9.30 -8.45 -7.05
CA LEU A 167 8.16 -8.47 -7.97
C LEU A 167 6.84 -8.07 -7.29
N VAL A 168 6.66 -8.44 -6.01
CA VAL A 168 5.40 -8.24 -5.27
C VAL A 168 5.32 -6.91 -4.55
N PHE A 169 6.41 -6.44 -3.92
CA PHE A 169 6.46 -5.19 -3.14
C PHE A 169 7.25 -4.07 -3.84
N GLY A 170 7.96 -4.39 -4.92
CA GLY A 170 8.91 -3.48 -5.54
C GLY A 170 10.28 -3.51 -4.84
N GLY A 171 11.12 -2.55 -5.19
CA GLY A 171 12.50 -2.50 -4.73
C GLY A 171 13.28 -1.35 -5.33
N TYR A 172 14.55 -1.25 -4.97
CA TYR A 172 15.45 -0.24 -5.53
C TYR A 172 16.42 -0.87 -6.53
N MET A 173 16.61 -0.17 -7.65
CA MET A 173 17.56 -0.50 -8.69
C MET A 173 18.62 0.59 -8.71
N TYR A 174 19.90 0.21 -8.61
CA TYR A 174 21.03 1.12 -8.43
C TYR A 174 21.94 1.09 -9.66
N PHE A 175 22.36 2.26 -10.12
CA PHE A 175 23.11 2.46 -11.35
C PHE A 175 24.39 3.26 -11.09
N ASP A 176 25.42 3.01 -11.87
CA ASP A 176 26.67 3.77 -11.81
C ASP A 176 26.58 5.13 -12.54
N ALA A 177 27.74 5.78 -12.75
CA ALA A 177 27.84 7.05 -13.47
C ALA A 177 27.52 6.95 -14.98
N ASP A 178 27.73 5.78 -15.59
CA ASP A 178 27.43 5.50 -16.99
C ASP A 178 26.01 4.94 -17.19
N MET A 179 25.20 4.96 -16.11
CA MET A 179 23.84 4.44 -16.03
C MET A 179 23.69 2.93 -16.28
N ALA A 180 24.74 2.14 -16.06
CA ALA A 180 24.65 0.69 -16.05
C ALA A 180 24.11 0.19 -14.69
N LEU A 181 23.22 -0.80 -14.72
CA LEU A 181 22.59 -1.39 -13.53
C LEU A 181 23.62 -2.24 -12.75
N GLN A 182 23.94 -1.85 -11.51
CA GLN A 182 24.89 -2.55 -10.65
C GLN A 182 24.22 -3.45 -9.61
N ASP A 183 23.16 -2.98 -8.95
CA ASP A 183 22.52 -3.67 -7.82
C ASP A 183 20.99 -3.56 -7.84
N ILE A 184 20.31 -4.55 -7.29
CA ILE A 184 18.85 -4.67 -7.25
C ILE A 184 18.43 -5.25 -5.89
N ARG A 185 17.74 -4.46 -5.07
CA ARG A 185 17.30 -4.82 -3.72
C ARG A 185 15.79 -4.82 -3.61
N ALA A 186 15.24 -5.92 -3.12
CA ALA A 186 13.82 -6.04 -2.80
C ALA A 186 13.50 -5.26 -1.53
N VAL A 187 12.37 -4.54 -1.51
CA VAL A 187 11.80 -4.05 -0.26
C VAL A 187 11.17 -5.23 0.48
N MET A 188 11.56 -5.42 1.75
CA MET A 188 11.01 -6.45 2.63
C MET A 188 10.50 -5.86 3.95
N PRO A 189 9.30 -6.22 4.43
CA PRO A 189 8.82 -5.86 5.75
C PRO A 189 9.75 -6.36 6.86
N SER A 190 10.09 -5.49 7.81
CA SER A 190 10.94 -5.82 8.96
C SER A 190 10.45 -5.09 10.23
N GLU A 191 10.91 -5.52 11.40
CA GLU A 191 10.69 -4.79 12.66
C GLU A 191 11.90 -3.88 12.99
N ASP A 192 13.11 -4.33 12.65
CA ASP A 192 14.40 -3.67 12.94
C ASP A 192 15.20 -3.30 11.66
N GLY A 193 14.51 -3.16 10.52
CA GLY A 193 15.13 -2.91 9.22
C GLY A 193 15.98 -1.62 9.14
N PRO A 194 17.06 -1.60 8.33
CA PRO A 194 17.91 -0.42 8.17
C PRO A 194 17.23 0.75 7.45
N LEU A 195 16.29 0.52 6.53
CA LEU A 195 15.56 1.61 5.86
C LEU A 195 14.48 2.16 6.82
N ARG A 196 14.73 3.37 7.32
CA ARG A 196 13.93 4.03 8.36
C ARG A 196 13.10 5.18 7.80
N PHE A 197 12.00 5.48 8.50
CA PHE A 197 11.03 6.49 8.11
C PHE A 197 10.80 7.51 9.23
N GLY A 198 10.55 8.76 8.83
CA GLY A 198 10.13 9.82 9.72
C GLY A 198 8.70 9.64 10.27
N PRO A 199 8.21 10.58 11.09
CA PRO A 199 6.83 10.58 11.56
C PRO A 199 5.82 10.72 10.40
N PRO A 200 4.56 10.27 10.58
CA PRO A 200 3.52 10.45 9.56
C PRO A 200 3.28 11.94 9.29
N ARG A 201 3.45 12.36 8.04
CA ARG A 201 3.11 13.71 7.58
C ARG A 201 1.81 13.62 6.79
N ARG A 202 0.86 14.51 7.08
CA ARG A 202 -0.46 14.51 6.42
C ARG A 202 -0.31 14.84 4.94
N TRP A 203 -0.85 13.99 4.06
CA TRP A 203 -1.01 14.28 2.65
C TRP A 203 -2.17 15.26 2.44
N ARG A 204 -2.08 16.14 1.43
CA ARG A 204 -3.17 17.08 1.10
C ARG A 204 -3.88 16.67 -0.20
N PRO A 205 -5.23 16.73 -0.27
CA PRO A 205 -5.98 16.25 -1.44
C PRO A 205 -5.63 16.99 -2.75
N GLU A 206 -5.29 18.27 -2.66
CA GLU A 206 -4.82 19.06 -3.81
C GLU A 206 -3.52 18.52 -4.42
N TRP A 207 -2.72 17.74 -3.68
CA TRP A 207 -1.53 17.08 -4.21
C TRP A 207 -1.90 15.80 -4.98
N THR A 208 -2.92 15.04 -4.57
CA THR A 208 -3.37 13.83 -5.30
C THR A 208 -3.74 14.16 -6.74
N GLY A 209 -4.48 15.25 -6.95
CA GLY A 209 -4.86 15.74 -8.28
C GLY A 209 -3.75 16.47 -9.06
N ALA A 210 -2.64 16.83 -8.40
CA ALA A 210 -1.46 17.40 -9.05
C ALA A 210 -0.44 16.31 -9.48
N PHE A 211 -0.50 15.13 -8.87
CA PHE A 211 0.37 14.00 -9.22
C PHE A 211 -0.09 13.32 -10.51
N PRO A 212 0.82 12.99 -11.45
CA PRO A 212 0.49 12.19 -12.61
C PRO A 212 -0.15 10.85 -12.21
N ALA A 213 -1.32 10.54 -12.77
CA ALA A 213 -2.14 9.40 -12.37
C ALA A 213 -1.41 8.06 -12.48
N GLU A 214 -0.47 7.95 -13.42
CA GLU A 214 0.39 6.79 -13.63
C GLU A 214 1.35 6.49 -12.47
N ARG A 215 1.64 7.45 -11.58
CA ARG A 215 2.49 7.23 -10.39
C ARG A 215 1.76 6.57 -9.22
N TRP A 216 0.44 6.57 -9.22
CA TRP A 216 -0.36 5.89 -8.19
C TRP A 216 -0.45 4.40 -8.49
N HIS A 217 0.31 3.60 -7.76
CA HIS A 217 0.33 2.14 -7.84
C HIS A 217 -0.55 1.53 -6.76
N ARG A 218 -1.20 0.40 -7.04
CA ARG A 218 -2.00 -0.33 -6.04
C ARG A 218 -1.11 -0.92 -4.96
N VAL A 219 -1.54 -0.78 -3.70
CA VAL A 219 -0.84 -1.38 -2.56
C VAL A 219 -0.96 -2.89 -2.61
N THR A 220 0.18 -3.59 -2.63
CA THR A 220 0.26 -5.06 -2.65
C THR A 220 0.51 -5.68 -1.28
N ILE A 221 1.06 -4.92 -0.32
CA ILE A 221 1.32 -5.35 1.06
C ILE A 221 -0.01 -5.65 1.77
N PRO A 222 -0.31 -6.92 2.14
CA PRO A 222 -1.64 -7.30 2.64
C PRO A 222 -2.10 -6.47 3.84
N ALA A 223 -1.24 -6.31 4.85
CA ALA A 223 -1.55 -5.57 6.06
C ALA A 223 -1.99 -4.11 5.81
N LEU A 224 -1.46 -3.44 4.78
CA LEU A 224 -1.88 -2.08 4.44
C LEU A 224 -3.22 -2.05 3.71
N ARG A 225 -3.49 -3.04 2.84
CA ARG A 225 -4.80 -3.18 2.16
C ARG A 225 -5.92 -3.49 3.15
N ASP A 226 -5.62 -4.30 4.16
CA ASP A 226 -6.56 -4.72 5.20
C ASP A 226 -6.93 -3.54 6.13
N LEU A 227 -6.06 -2.52 6.22
CA LEU A 227 -6.33 -1.20 6.82
C LEU A 227 -6.98 -0.20 5.86
N GLY A 228 -7.40 -0.65 4.67
CA GLY A 228 -8.17 0.17 3.71
C GLY A 228 -7.33 0.97 2.72
N VAL A 229 -5.99 0.99 2.82
CA VAL A 229 -5.13 1.71 1.87
C VAL A 229 -5.33 1.17 0.46
N ARG A 230 -5.45 2.05 -0.53
CA ARG A 230 -5.74 1.70 -1.92
C ARG A 230 -4.50 1.83 -2.80
N HIS A 231 -3.88 3.00 -2.77
CA HIS A 231 -2.76 3.33 -3.64
C HIS A 231 -1.59 3.90 -2.86
N PHE A 232 -0.40 3.78 -3.44
CA PHE A 232 0.81 4.41 -2.98
C PHE A 232 1.61 4.97 -4.15
N ALA A 233 2.49 5.92 -3.86
CA ALA A 233 3.46 6.47 -4.81
C ALA A 233 4.83 6.60 -4.12
N TRP A 234 5.91 6.37 -4.86
CA TRP A 234 7.24 6.80 -4.43
C TRP A 234 7.36 8.31 -4.70
N LEU A 235 7.64 9.06 -3.64
CA LEU A 235 8.02 10.46 -3.66
C LEU A 235 9.52 10.54 -3.97
N VAL A 236 9.91 11.35 -4.96
CA VAL A 236 11.32 11.49 -5.31
C VAL A 236 12.05 12.44 -4.34
N PRO A 237 13.38 12.33 -4.17
CA PRO A 237 14.15 13.28 -3.37
C PRO A 237 13.99 14.70 -3.92
N GLY A 238 13.76 15.67 -3.03
CA GLY A 238 13.54 17.07 -3.40
C GLY A 238 12.22 17.36 -4.10
N GLU A 239 11.25 16.43 -4.08
CA GLU A 239 9.94 16.63 -4.70
C GLU A 239 9.19 17.83 -4.11
N ALA A 240 8.86 18.80 -4.97
CA ALA A 240 8.08 19.98 -4.65
C ALA A 240 6.62 19.80 -5.10
N VAL A 241 5.68 20.32 -4.33
CA VAL A 241 4.23 20.17 -4.58
C VAL A 241 3.49 21.50 -4.51
N PRO A 242 2.33 21.65 -5.18
CA PRO A 242 1.60 22.91 -5.17
C PRO A 242 1.20 23.34 -3.75
N GLY A 243 1.55 24.57 -3.39
CA GLY A 243 1.19 25.19 -2.11
C GLY A 243 2.20 25.01 -0.98
N GLU A 244 3.28 24.25 -1.17
CA GLU A 244 4.42 24.22 -0.23
C GLU A 244 5.60 25.05 -0.77
N GLU A 245 6.31 25.73 0.13
CA GLU A 245 7.58 26.40 -0.17
C GLU A 245 8.78 25.45 0.01
N ASP A 246 8.64 24.46 0.92
CA ASP A 246 9.64 23.44 1.21
C ASP A 246 9.46 22.15 0.39
N GLN A 247 10.52 21.36 0.28
CA GLN A 247 10.51 20.03 -0.36
C GLN A 247 9.84 18.99 0.54
N LEU A 248 9.11 18.02 -0.04
CA LEU A 248 8.44 16.98 0.74
C LEU A 248 9.42 16.05 1.48
N SER A 249 10.55 15.69 0.87
CA SER A 249 11.57 14.84 1.50
C SER A 249 12.96 15.02 0.90
N LYS A 250 13.98 14.98 1.76
CA LYS A 250 15.41 14.97 1.40
C LYS A 250 15.86 13.68 0.69
N HIS A 251 15.25 12.54 1.01
CA HIS A 251 15.66 11.21 0.49
C HIS A 251 14.58 10.50 -0.34
N GLY A 252 13.45 11.16 -0.56
CA GLY A 252 12.23 10.52 -1.07
C GLY A 252 11.42 9.85 0.04
N GLY A 253 10.38 9.11 -0.33
CA GLY A 253 9.46 8.52 0.64
C GLY A 253 8.26 7.85 0.01
N PHE A 254 7.31 7.38 0.82
CA PHE A 254 6.09 6.77 0.34
C PHE A 254 4.87 7.58 0.76
N ALA A 255 4.08 8.04 -0.21
CA ALA A 255 2.73 8.55 0.01
C ALA A 255 1.72 7.42 -0.15
N TYR A 256 0.68 7.42 0.66
CA TYR A 256 -0.38 6.42 0.72
C TYR A 256 -1.75 7.11 0.75
N ILE A 257 -2.67 6.66 -0.11
CA ILE A 257 -4.04 7.17 -0.17
C ILE A 257 -5.09 6.07 0.01
N PHE A 258 -6.19 6.42 0.67
CA PHE A 258 -7.26 5.50 1.06
C PHE A 258 -8.44 5.46 0.07
N HIS A 259 -8.28 6.11 -1.09
CA HIS A 259 -9.28 6.23 -2.15
C HIS A 259 -8.71 5.93 -3.55
N GLU A 260 -9.53 5.95 -4.60
CA GLU A 260 -9.05 5.91 -5.99
C GLU A 260 -8.56 7.32 -6.41
N PRO A 261 -7.42 7.50 -7.11
CA PRO A 261 -6.81 8.83 -7.35
C PRO A 261 -7.67 9.83 -8.13
N ALA A 262 -8.76 9.38 -8.76
CA ALA A 262 -9.72 10.21 -9.49
C ALA A 262 -10.96 10.60 -8.67
N GLU A 263 -11.11 10.07 -7.45
CA GLU A 263 -12.14 10.48 -6.49
C GLU A 263 -11.68 11.76 -5.77
N THR A 264 -12.63 12.67 -5.49
CA THR A 264 -12.36 13.94 -4.80
C THR A 264 -13.54 14.34 -3.89
N GLY A 265 -13.25 14.99 -2.77
CA GLY A 265 -14.21 15.32 -1.72
C GLY A 265 -14.64 14.12 -0.86
N VAL A 266 -13.89 13.02 -0.86
CA VAL A 266 -14.23 11.80 -0.08
C VAL A 266 -13.66 11.85 1.33
N LEU A 267 -14.35 11.27 2.32
CA LEU A 267 -13.92 11.33 3.73
C LEU A 267 -12.55 10.64 3.96
N GLN A 268 -12.22 9.65 3.12
CA GLN A 268 -10.97 8.90 3.10
C GLN A 268 -9.74 9.81 2.90
N GLU A 269 -9.86 10.94 2.20
CA GLU A 269 -8.81 11.96 2.04
C GLU A 269 -8.27 12.51 3.38
N THR A 270 -9.03 12.36 4.47
CA THR A 270 -8.58 12.78 5.80
C THR A 270 -7.62 11.80 6.47
N LEU A 271 -7.44 10.61 5.89
CA LEU A 271 -6.53 9.56 6.34
C LEU A 271 -5.20 9.54 5.56
N ASP A 272 -5.16 10.17 4.38
CA ASP A 272 -4.01 10.12 3.47
C ASP A 272 -2.74 10.69 4.12
N VAL A 273 -1.63 9.97 3.93
CA VAL A 273 -0.40 10.12 4.72
C VAL A 273 0.83 9.85 3.88
N TYR A 274 1.94 10.52 4.18
CA TYR A 274 3.25 10.16 3.64
C TYR A 274 4.31 10.03 4.72
N PHE A 275 5.34 9.25 4.40
CA PHE A 275 6.49 8.96 5.23
C PHE A 275 7.77 9.19 4.44
N GLU A 276 8.58 10.13 4.90
CA GLU A 276 9.91 10.41 4.36
C GLU A 276 10.92 9.36 4.82
N VAL A 277 11.86 8.99 3.94
CA VAL A 277 13.06 8.22 4.32
C VAL A 277 14.00 9.14 5.10
N VAL A 278 14.52 8.66 6.23
CA VAL A 278 15.43 9.41 7.12
C VAL A 278 16.77 8.69 7.27
N ASP A 279 17.84 9.47 7.45
CA ASP A 279 19.18 8.97 7.82
C ASP A 279 19.43 9.09 9.34
N SER A 280 20.50 8.48 9.83
CA SER A 280 20.90 8.55 11.25
C SER A 280 21.10 9.98 11.77
N SER A 281 21.46 10.94 10.92
CA SER A 281 21.60 12.35 11.32
C SER A 281 20.26 13.02 11.66
N GLN A 282 19.17 12.58 11.02
CA GLN A 282 17.80 12.99 11.33
C GLN A 282 17.21 12.23 12.53
N ILE A 283 17.86 11.16 13.00
CA ILE A 283 17.39 10.30 14.09
C ILE A 283 17.97 10.71 15.47
N GLY A 284 18.98 11.59 15.54
CA GLY A 284 19.57 11.93 16.84
C GLY A 284 20.37 13.23 16.98
N SER A 285 19.81 14.16 17.74
CA SER A 285 20.59 14.99 18.68
C SER A 285 19.78 15.41 19.91
N GLU A 286 18.47 15.68 19.76
CA GLU A 286 17.56 15.99 20.89
C GLU A 286 16.45 14.93 21.09
N ASP A 287 15.95 14.27 20.02
CA ASP A 287 14.71 13.47 20.07
C ASP A 287 14.85 11.95 20.31
N ALA A 288 16.02 11.44 20.73
CA ALA A 288 16.16 10.03 21.10
C ALA A 288 15.34 9.61 22.34
N ALA A 289 14.82 10.59 23.11
CA ALA A 289 13.84 10.39 24.18
C ALA A 289 12.40 10.81 23.77
N SER A 290 12.25 11.41 22.58
CA SER A 290 11.02 12.03 22.06
C SER A 290 10.79 11.67 20.59
N LEU A 291 10.81 10.37 20.29
CA LEU A 291 9.82 9.84 19.34
C LEU A 291 8.45 10.47 19.68
N PRO A 292 7.67 10.98 18.72
CA PRO A 292 6.37 11.58 18.99
C PRO A 292 5.36 10.51 19.41
N GLN A 293 5.41 10.14 20.69
CA GLN A 293 4.36 9.41 21.39
C GLN A 293 3.07 10.24 21.24
N GLY A 294 2.01 9.64 20.68
CA GLY A 294 0.71 10.30 20.45
C GLY A 294 0.28 11.08 21.69
N LYS A 295 -0.08 12.36 21.52
CA LYS A 295 0.12 13.39 22.55
C LYS A 295 -0.33 12.96 23.94
N ALA A 296 0.52 13.19 24.93
CA ALA A 296 0.33 12.65 26.27
C ALA A 296 -1.03 13.06 26.87
N CYS A 297 -1.81 12.07 27.31
CA CYS A 297 -3.10 12.25 27.96
C CYS A 297 -2.98 13.18 29.18
N PRO A 298 -3.71 14.30 29.26
CA PRO A 298 -3.56 15.28 30.33
C PRO A 298 -3.94 14.76 31.72
N LYS A 299 -4.60 13.60 31.80
CA LYS A 299 -5.04 12.93 33.04
C LYS A 299 -4.02 11.93 33.61
N CYS A 300 -3.10 11.40 32.80
CA CYS A 300 -2.15 10.37 33.25
C CYS A 300 -0.80 10.30 32.50
N SER A 301 -0.51 11.24 31.60
CA SER A 301 0.75 11.38 30.85
C SER A 301 1.20 10.18 29.99
N ARG A 302 0.33 9.19 29.77
CA ARG A 302 0.53 8.12 28.77
C ARG A 302 0.05 8.59 27.40
N ALA A 303 0.52 7.96 26.33
CA ALA A 303 0.06 8.27 24.99
C ALA A 303 -1.48 8.17 24.84
N LEU A 304 -2.01 8.95 23.90
CA LEU A 304 -3.37 8.82 23.39
C LEU A 304 -3.35 7.97 22.11
N ASP A 305 -4.25 6.99 22.05
CA ASP A 305 -4.47 6.11 20.90
C ASP A 305 -5.59 6.68 20.02
N TRP A 306 -5.50 6.52 18.69
CA TRP A 306 -6.59 6.88 17.78
C TRP A 306 -7.65 5.77 17.69
N SER A 307 -8.94 6.14 17.59
CA SER A 307 -10.04 5.20 17.40
C SER A 307 -11.18 5.81 16.59
N ASP A 308 -11.66 5.08 15.58
CA ASP A 308 -13.00 5.25 15.01
C ASP A 308 -14.03 4.60 15.94
N CYS A 309 -15.08 5.34 16.29
CA CYS A 309 -16.14 4.93 17.23
C CYS A 309 -17.43 4.50 16.51
N SER A 310 -17.30 3.95 15.31
CA SER A 310 -18.41 3.48 14.47
C SER A 310 -19.13 2.24 15.03
N GLU A 311 -18.53 1.51 15.96
CA GLU A 311 -19.07 0.29 16.58
C GLU A 311 -18.90 0.26 18.12
N GLY A 312 -19.53 -0.72 18.77
CA GLY A 312 -19.39 -0.99 20.21
C GLY A 312 -20.22 -0.08 21.12
N ASP A 313 -19.80 0.06 22.39
CA ASP A 313 -20.51 0.85 23.41
C ASP A 313 -20.68 2.33 23.03
N TYR A 314 -19.84 2.84 22.14
CA TYR A 314 -19.88 4.23 21.66
C TYR A 314 -20.84 4.46 20.48
N ALA A 315 -21.49 3.42 19.94
CA ALA A 315 -22.45 3.54 18.85
C ALA A 315 -23.70 4.38 19.20
N SER A 316 -23.96 4.66 20.49
CA SER A 316 -24.98 5.61 20.94
C SER A 316 -24.53 7.08 20.98
N GLY A 317 -23.23 7.34 20.76
CA GLY A 317 -22.58 8.63 20.96
C GLY A 317 -21.47 8.59 22.01
N TRP A 318 -20.58 9.59 21.98
CA TRP A 318 -19.54 9.81 22.99
C TRP A 318 -19.29 11.32 23.15
N ASP A 319 -18.98 11.78 24.37
CA ASP A 319 -18.65 13.18 24.63
C ASP A 319 -17.14 13.34 24.83
N CYS A 320 -16.57 14.43 24.30
CA CYS A 320 -15.20 14.82 24.64
C CYS A 320 -15.11 15.15 26.13
N GLU A 321 -14.09 14.67 26.85
CA GLU A 321 -13.87 15.04 28.26
C GLU A 321 -13.62 16.56 28.41
N ASN A 322 -13.16 17.22 27.35
CA ASN A 322 -13.08 18.69 27.25
C ASN A 322 -14.38 19.34 26.70
N PHE A 323 -15.55 18.67 26.73
CA PHE A 323 -16.82 19.19 26.19
C PHE A 323 -17.22 20.54 26.79
N ALA A 324 -16.94 20.78 28.07
CA ALA A 324 -17.19 22.07 28.72
C ALA A 324 -16.37 23.24 28.14
N VAL A 325 -15.32 22.94 27.36
CA VAL A 325 -14.44 23.92 26.68
C VAL A 325 -14.72 23.97 25.17
N CYS A 326 -14.90 22.82 24.51
CA CYS A 326 -15.03 22.76 23.04
C CYS A 326 -16.44 22.51 22.51
N GLY A 327 -17.40 22.11 23.35
CA GLY A 327 -18.79 21.81 22.95
C GLY A 327 -18.96 20.61 22.01
N ARG A 328 -17.91 19.79 21.81
CA ARG A 328 -17.92 18.68 20.84
C ARG A 328 -18.38 17.36 21.47
N ALA A 329 -19.68 17.09 21.30
CA ALA A 329 -20.31 15.79 21.52
C ALA A 329 -20.46 15.05 20.19
N TRP A 330 -20.22 13.74 20.16
CA TRP A 330 -20.60 12.90 19.02
C TRP A 330 -22.03 12.39 19.16
N THR A 331 -22.91 12.95 18.33
CA THR A 331 -24.02 12.20 17.76
C THR A 331 -23.99 12.19 16.23
N ARG A 332 -23.40 13.22 15.58
CA ARG A 332 -23.27 13.31 14.10
C ARG A 332 -22.03 14.02 13.55
N ALA A 333 -21.10 14.53 14.38
CA ALA A 333 -20.11 15.52 13.94
C ALA A 333 -18.63 15.07 13.83
N CYS A 334 -18.24 13.95 14.46
CA CYS A 334 -16.86 13.44 14.46
C CYS A 334 -16.87 11.99 14.99
N PRO A 335 -16.80 10.96 14.13
CA PRO A 335 -16.81 9.57 14.58
C PRO A 335 -15.47 9.14 15.20
N HIS A 336 -14.38 9.84 14.86
CA HIS A 336 -13.03 9.55 15.33
C HIS A 336 -12.68 10.30 16.63
N ARG A 337 -11.87 9.68 17.49
CA ARG A 337 -11.36 10.27 18.73
C ARG A 337 -9.92 9.84 19.04
N TRP A 338 -9.33 10.56 19.98
CA TRP A 338 -8.09 10.20 20.67
C TRP A 338 -8.46 9.77 22.09
N PHE A 339 -8.24 8.51 22.45
CA PHE A 339 -8.61 7.96 23.75
C PHE A 339 -7.37 7.51 24.53
N CYS A 340 -7.41 7.58 25.86
CA CYS A 340 -6.37 6.98 26.69
C CYS A 340 -6.80 5.59 27.21
N PRO A 341 -6.14 4.48 26.82
CA PRO A 341 -6.50 3.14 27.25
C PRO A 341 -6.30 2.91 28.76
N ALA A 342 -5.54 3.78 29.43
CA ALA A 342 -5.20 3.65 30.84
C ALA A 342 -6.18 4.35 31.80
N CYS A 343 -6.99 5.28 31.32
CA CYS A 343 -7.89 6.09 32.17
C CYS A 343 -9.21 6.51 31.49
N SER A 344 -9.54 5.90 30.34
CA SER A 344 -10.74 6.10 29.54
C SER A 344 -11.06 7.59 29.33
N PHE A 345 -10.05 8.35 28.91
CA PHE A 345 -10.14 9.79 28.71
C PHE A 345 -10.17 10.11 27.22
N ASP A 346 -11.25 10.71 26.76
CA ASP A 346 -11.62 10.81 25.34
C ASP A 346 -11.55 12.25 24.85
N LEU A 347 -10.81 12.49 23.76
CA LEU A 347 -10.64 13.80 23.14
C LEU A 347 -11.01 13.79 21.66
N CYS A 348 -11.69 14.86 21.22
CA CYS A 348 -11.90 15.14 19.80
C CYS A 348 -10.61 15.64 19.13
N GLY A 349 -10.53 15.51 17.80
CA GLY A 349 -9.35 15.89 17.02
C GLY A 349 -8.85 17.32 17.26
N GLU A 350 -9.75 18.29 17.50
CA GLU A 350 -9.34 19.67 17.83
C GLU A 350 -8.75 19.79 19.24
N CYS A 351 -9.33 19.13 20.24
CA CYS A 351 -8.75 19.15 21.58
C CYS A 351 -7.40 18.43 21.64
N HIS A 352 -7.23 17.35 20.88
CA HIS A 352 -5.92 16.72 20.70
C HIS A 352 -4.94 17.67 19.97
N SER A 353 -5.35 18.30 18.87
CA SER A 353 -4.52 19.30 18.17
C SER A 353 -4.11 20.48 19.06
N ALA A 354 -4.91 20.83 20.07
CA ALA A 354 -4.64 21.90 21.03
C ALA A 354 -3.91 21.49 22.33
N LEU A 355 -3.56 20.20 22.52
CA LEU A 355 -2.62 19.75 23.57
C LEU A 355 -1.17 20.15 23.28
#